data_AF-A0A1B7L553-F1
#
_entry.id   AF-A0A1B7L553-F1
#
_cell.length_a   1.000
_cell.length_b   1.000
_cell.length_c   1.000
_cell.angle_alpha   90.00
_cell.angle_beta   90.00
_cell.angle_gamma   90.00
#
_symmetry.space_group_name_H-M   'P 1'
#
loop_
_entity.id
_entity.type
_entity.pdbx_description
1 polymer ?
#
loop_
_entity_poly.entity_id
_entity_poly.type
_entity_poly.pdbx_seq_one_letter_code
_entity_poly.pdbx_strand_id
1 'polypeptide(L)'
;MRLYEFQKEPLNAIIEPGVRKVVLMSSAQLLKTTIVTGASLYFLQHDPSNMVIAGTTANTVKKYKNGKYDPTIQLTPSLAKLITSKSDKTKTNDATTQETTVGTFNYFVSLNSPSTLRGLTAKRVFCDEISGVETDGDEGNPIALVSQRCESFRDSLIMMCSTPLVPDDPICQEFAMSDQRYFHVPCPKCGDEQRLIWENVKFKWKVIDGGPSVSATVLSQEKINFNFW
;
A
#
# COMPACT_ATOMS: atom_id res chain seq x y z
N MET A 1 -6.18 -14.78 4.28
CA MET A 1 -6.77 -13.54 3.74
C MET A 1 -7.59 -13.89 2.52
N ARG A 2 -8.88 -13.53 2.46
CA ARG A 2 -9.68 -13.67 1.22
C ARG A 2 -9.57 -12.35 0.47
N LEU A 3 -9.11 -12.41 -0.78
CA LEU A 3 -8.92 -11.23 -1.64
C LEU A 3 -10.18 -10.94 -2.45
N TYR A 4 -10.50 -9.65 -2.59
CA TYR A 4 -11.40 -9.18 -3.64
C TYR A 4 -10.66 -9.17 -4.99
N GLU A 5 -11.41 -9.21 -6.11
CA GLU A 5 -10.82 -9.27 -7.46
C GLU A 5 -9.82 -8.13 -7.72
N PHE A 6 -10.16 -6.90 -7.33
CA PHE A 6 -9.28 -5.73 -7.48
C PHE A 6 -8.00 -5.76 -6.62
N GLN A 7 -7.86 -6.72 -5.70
CA GLN A 7 -6.66 -6.89 -4.89
C GLN A 7 -5.72 -7.97 -5.43
N LYS A 8 -6.19 -8.82 -6.34
CA LYS A 8 -5.42 -9.97 -6.83
C LYS A 8 -4.29 -9.54 -7.75
N GLU A 9 -4.58 -8.71 -8.75
CA GLU A 9 -3.60 -8.30 -9.74
C GLU A 9 -2.40 -7.57 -9.09
N PRO A 10 -2.61 -6.58 -8.19
CA PRO A 10 -1.49 -5.94 -7.51
C PRO A 10 -0.62 -6.89 -6.67
N LEU A 11 -1.20 -7.96 -6.11
CA LEU A 11 -0.43 -9.00 -5.40
C LEU A 11 0.28 -9.97 -6.34
N ASN A 12 -0.32 -10.31 -7.48
CA ASN A 12 0.33 -11.16 -8.46
C ASN A 12 1.54 -10.46 -9.08
N ALA A 13 1.44 -9.15 -9.33
CA ALA A 13 2.52 -8.34 -9.90
C ALA A 13 3.81 -8.33 -9.05
N ILE A 14 3.72 -8.58 -7.73
CA ILE A 14 4.91 -8.52 -6.85
C ILE A 14 5.94 -9.61 -7.14
N ILE A 15 5.52 -10.70 -7.79
CA ILE A 15 6.38 -11.84 -8.17
C ILE A 15 6.54 -11.98 -9.68
N GLU A 16 5.97 -11.05 -10.45
CA GLU A 16 6.02 -11.12 -11.90
C GLU A 16 7.45 -10.85 -12.40
N PRO A 17 8.02 -11.72 -13.26
CA PRO A 17 9.35 -11.51 -13.79
C PRO A 17 9.50 -10.15 -14.49
N GLY A 18 10.52 -9.38 -14.09
CA GLY A 18 10.79 -8.06 -14.65
C GLY A 18 10.08 -6.91 -13.94
N VAL A 19 9.06 -7.19 -13.11
CA VAL A 19 8.42 -6.15 -12.28
C VAL A 19 9.31 -5.83 -11.09
N ARG A 20 9.72 -4.57 -10.98
CA ARG A 20 10.57 -4.04 -9.89
C ARG A 20 9.85 -2.99 -9.05
N LYS A 21 8.76 -2.42 -9.58
CA LYS A 21 7.95 -1.40 -8.93
C LYS A 21 6.48 -1.65 -9.19
N VAL A 22 5.68 -1.67 -8.12
CA VAL A 22 4.21 -1.74 -8.18
C VAL A 22 3.67 -0.45 -7.55
N VAL A 23 2.94 0.34 -8.33
CA VAL A 23 2.38 1.62 -7.90
C VAL A 23 0.86 1.50 -7.83
N LEU A 24 0.29 1.92 -6.70
CA LEU A 24 -1.11 1.69 -6.38
C LEU A 24 -1.77 3.00 -5.94
N MET A 25 -2.25 3.77 -6.92
CA MET A 25 -3.04 4.98 -6.71
C MET A 25 -4.51 4.62 -6.48
N SER A 26 -5.03 4.70 -5.26
CA SER A 26 -6.42 4.30 -4.99
C SER A 26 -7.04 5.12 -3.88
N SER A 27 -8.38 5.18 -3.84
CA SER A 27 -9.09 5.84 -2.76
C SER A 27 -8.80 5.24 -1.36
N ALA A 28 -9.08 6.05 -0.34
CA ALA A 28 -8.93 5.70 1.06
C ALA A 28 -9.75 4.47 1.45
N GLN A 29 -9.24 3.71 2.43
CA GLN A 29 -9.94 2.59 3.08
C GLN A 29 -10.37 1.40 2.19
N LEU A 30 -9.95 1.35 0.92
CA LEU A 30 -10.34 0.24 0.03
C LEU A 30 -9.40 -0.97 0.15
N LEU A 31 -8.14 -0.84 -0.26
CA LEU A 31 -7.24 -2.00 -0.39
C LEU A 31 -5.80 -1.80 0.08
N LYS A 32 -5.28 -0.59 -0.04
CA LYS A 32 -3.85 -0.25 0.05
C LYS A 32 -3.09 -0.98 1.16
N THR A 33 -3.43 -0.70 2.42
CA THR A 33 -2.77 -1.31 3.58
C THR A 33 -2.85 -2.84 3.57
N THR A 34 -3.97 -3.43 3.13
CA THR A 34 -4.15 -4.89 3.06
C THR A 34 -3.18 -5.51 2.06
N ILE A 35 -2.99 -4.89 0.90
CA ILE A 35 -2.06 -5.39 -0.13
C ILE A 35 -0.61 -5.27 0.33
N VAL A 36 -0.24 -4.10 0.88
CA VAL A 36 1.09 -3.84 1.45
C VAL A 36 1.42 -4.86 2.55
N THR A 37 0.45 -5.16 3.43
CA THR A 37 0.62 -6.18 4.46
C THR A 37 0.78 -7.56 3.84
N GLY A 38 -0.09 -7.95 2.91
CA GLY A 38 -0.03 -9.26 2.24
C GLY A 38 1.29 -9.48 1.50
N ALA A 39 1.75 -8.48 0.74
CA ALA A 39 3.00 -8.53 0.00
C ALA A 39 4.22 -8.64 0.94
N SER A 40 4.30 -7.80 1.96
CA SER A 40 5.41 -7.86 2.93
C SER A 40 5.48 -9.21 3.66
N LEU A 41 4.34 -9.77 4.07
CA LEU A 41 4.30 -11.09 4.71
C LEU A 41 4.60 -12.24 3.75
N TYR A 42 4.22 -12.13 2.48
CA TYR A 42 4.63 -13.09 1.44
C TYR A 42 6.16 -13.16 1.35
N PHE A 43 6.83 -12.02 1.23
CA PHE A 43 8.29 -11.99 1.15
C PHE A 43 8.96 -12.41 2.45
N LEU A 44 8.39 -12.06 3.62
CA LEU A 44 8.88 -12.56 4.91
C LEU A 44 8.97 -14.10 4.93
N GLN A 45 7.97 -14.78 4.34
CA GLN A 45 7.92 -16.24 4.32
C GLN A 45 8.74 -16.88 3.19
N HIS A 46 8.71 -16.30 1.99
CA HIS A 46 9.20 -16.96 0.78
C HIS A 46 10.57 -16.49 0.30
N ASP A 47 10.99 -15.26 0.62
CA ASP A 47 12.29 -14.70 0.26
C ASP A 47 12.72 -13.68 1.33
N PRO A 48 13.04 -14.18 2.54
CA PRO A 48 13.37 -13.34 3.67
C PRO A 48 14.64 -12.55 3.37
N SER A 49 14.51 -11.23 3.48
CA SER A 49 15.54 -10.25 3.17
C SER A 49 15.27 -9.01 4.00
N ASN A 50 16.23 -8.09 4.05
CA ASN A 50 15.97 -6.79 4.66
C ASN A 50 14.83 -6.11 3.93
N MET A 51 13.79 -5.72 4.67
CA MET A 51 12.64 -5.01 4.14
C MET A 51 12.37 -3.71 4.87
N VAL A 52 11.95 -2.70 4.12
CA VAL A 52 11.50 -1.42 4.64
C VAL A 52 9.99 -1.34 4.48
N ILE A 53 9.29 -1.10 5.58
CA ILE A 53 7.86 -0.77 5.62
C ILE A 53 7.76 0.68 6.09
N ALA A 54 7.40 1.55 5.16
CA ALA A 54 7.39 2.98 5.36
C ALA A 54 5.97 3.55 5.29
N GLY A 55 5.75 4.61 6.04
CA GLY A 55 4.54 5.42 5.95
C GLY A 55 4.88 6.89 6.15
N THR A 56 3.90 7.76 5.99
CA THR A 56 4.11 9.22 6.04
C THR A 56 4.80 9.68 7.33
N THR A 57 4.32 9.19 8.49
CA THR A 57 4.82 9.58 9.82
C THR A 57 5.19 8.36 10.67
N ALA A 58 6.16 8.54 11.58
CA ALA A 58 6.55 7.50 12.54
C ALA A 58 5.37 6.99 13.39
N ASN A 59 4.44 7.86 13.76
CA ASN A 59 3.25 7.48 14.53
C ASN A 59 2.30 6.59 13.71
N THR A 60 2.06 6.91 12.44
CA THR A 60 1.23 6.08 11.55
C THR A 60 1.84 4.69 11.40
N VAL A 61 3.14 4.61 11.18
CA VAL A 61 3.85 3.33 11.03
C VAL A 61 3.82 2.51 12.33
N LYS A 62 4.04 3.15 13.48
CA LYS A 62 3.93 2.49 14.80
C LYS A 62 2.53 1.92 15.03
N LYS A 63 1.48 2.67 14.71
CA LYS A 63 0.09 2.21 14.80
C LYS A 63 -0.18 1.03 13.86
N TYR A 64 0.30 1.10 12.63
CA TYR A 64 0.21 -0.01 11.67
C TYR A 64 0.92 -1.26 12.19
N LYS A 65 2.16 -1.13 12.66
CA LYS A 65 2.96 -2.24 13.19
C LYS A 65 2.23 -2.94 14.35
N ASN A 66 1.82 -2.17 15.35
CA ASN A 66 1.21 -2.72 16.57
C ASN A 66 -0.22 -3.21 16.36
N GLY A 67 -0.99 -2.54 15.50
CA GLY A 67 -2.41 -2.83 15.30
C GLY A 67 -2.71 -3.85 14.20
N LYS A 68 -1.80 -4.03 13.23
CA LYS A 68 -2.02 -4.90 12.07
C LYS A 68 -0.89 -5.90 11.85
N TYR A 69 0.34 -5.41 11.68
CA TYR A 69 1.46 -6.27 11.25
C TYR A 69 1.84 -7.32 12.31
N ASP A 70 2.21 -6.89 13.53
CA ASP A 70 2.60 -7.78 14.62
C ASP A 70 1.45 -8.77 14.99
N PRO A 71 0.18 -8.33 15.15
CA PRO A 71 -0.92 -9.25 15.39
C PRO A 71 -1.10 -10.29 14.27
N THR A 72 -0.96 -9.89 13.00
CA THR A 72 -1.12 -10.82 11.86
C THR A 72 -0.05 -11.92 11.90
N ILE A 73 1.19 -11.56 12.22
CA ILE A 73 2.28 -12.54 12.41
C ILE A 73 1.98 -13.47 13.58
N GLN A 74 1.59 -12.92 14.74
CA GLN A 74 1.32 -13.72 15.95
C GLN A 74 0.18 -14.72 15.75
N LEU A 75 -0.86 -14.32 15.01
CA LEU A 75 -2.00 -15.17 14.69
C LEU A 75 -1.70 -16.20 13.59
N THR A 76 -0.53 -16.13 12.96
CA THR A 76 -0.13 -17.03 11.87
C THR A 76 1.09 -17.85 12.27
N PRO A 77 0.93 -19.13 12.70
CA PRO A 77 2.02 -19.93 13.26
C PRO A 77 3.24 -20.10 12.34
N SER A 78 3.07 -20.10 11.01
CA SER A 78 4.19 -20.17 10.07
C SER A 78 5.02 -18.89 10.09
N LEU A 79 4.39 -17.72 10.15
CA LEU A 79 5.04 -16.41 10.18
C LEU A 79 5.68 -16.13 11.55
N ALA A 80 5.01 -16.51 12.64
CA ALA A 80 5.52 -16.31 13.99
C ALA A 80 6.90 -16.95 14.20
N LYS A 81 7.18 -18.09 13.54
CA LYS A 81 8.47 -18.79 13.61
C LYS A 81 9.60 -18.09 12.85
N LEU A 82 9.27 -17.08 12.03
CA LEU A 82 10.24 -16.33 11.23
C LEU A 82 10.74 -15.08 11.95
N ILE A 83 10.13 -14.71 13.07
CA ILE A 83 10.50 -13.54 13.85
C ILE A 83 11.15 -14.00 15.16
N THR A 84 12.20 -13.28 15.57
CA THR A 84 12.87 -13.54 16.85
C THR A 84 11.99 -13.18 18.05
N SER A 85 12.23 -13.81 19.19
CA SER A 85 11.48 -13.50 20.41
C SER A 85 11.78 -12.10 20.91
N LYS A 86 10.74 -11.33 21.25
CA LYS A 86 10.89 -10.03 21.92
C LYS A 86 11.56 -10.12 23.30
N SER A 87 11.56 -11.30 23.94
CA SER A 87 12.23 -11.52 25.22
C SER A 87 13.73 -11.80 25.09
N ASP A 88 14.21 -12.10 23.87
CA ASP A 88 15.62 -12.37 23.63
C ASP A 88 16.40 -11.07 23.51
N LYS A 89 17.21 -10.76 24.53
CA LYS A 89 18.03 -9.54 24.61
C LYS A 89 19.23 -9.55 23.67
N THR A 90 19.55 -10.69 23.05
CA THR A 90 20.62 -10.79 22.04
C THR A 90 20.14 -10.39 20.64
N LYS A 91 18.82 -10.20 20.47
CA LYS A 91 18.15 -9.92 19.21
C LYS A 91 17.62 -8.49 19.17
N THR A 92 17.60 -7.90 17.98
CA THR A 92 17.07 -6.54 17.79
C THR A 92 15.56 -6.57 17.59
N ASN A 93 14.82 -6.18 18.63
CA ASN A 93 13.37 -6.03 18.60
C ASN A 93 12.95 -4.75 19.31
N ASP A 94 12.66 -3.70 18.55
CA ASP A 94 12.20 -2.42 19.08
C ASP A 94 10.98 -1.89 18.30
N ALA A 95 10.67 -0.60 18.45
CA ALA A 95 9.53 0.03 17.81
C ALA A 95 9.69 0.17 16.28
N THR A 96 10.94 0.31 15.80
CA THR A 96 11.28 0.58 14.40
C THR A 96 11.98 -0.59 13.72
N THR A 97 12.40 -1.61 14.46
CA THR A 97 13.20 -2.74 13.94
C THR A 97 12.72 -4.06 14.52
N GLN A 98 12.65 -5.07 13.66
CA GLN A 98 12.36 -6.45 14.05
C GLN A 98 13.30 -7.40 13.32
N GLU A 99 14.11 -8.15 14.08
CA GLU A 99 15.01 -9.17 13.56
C GLU A 99 14.25 -10.48 13.29
N THR A 100 14.51 -11.05 12.12
CA THR A 100 14.01 -12.37 11.71
C THR A 100 14.92 -13.48 12.22
N THR A 101 14.42 -14.72 12.26
CA THR A 101 15.21 -15.88 12.71
C THR A 101 16.35 -16.25 11.75
N VAL A 102 16.34 -15.72 10.52
CA VAL A 102 17.40 -15.89 9.52
C VAL A 102 18.41 -14.73 9.50
N GLY A 103 18.29 -13.78 10.42
CA GLY A 103 19.25 -12.68 10.59
C GLY A 103 19.02 -11.48 9.67
N THR A 104 17.89 -11.40 8.97
CA THR A 104 17.46 -10.20 8.22
C THR A 104 16.51 -9.34 9.07
N PHE A 105 16.25 -8.11 8.63
CA PHE A 105 15.50 -7.11 9.41
C PHE A 105 14.28 -6.55 8.68
N ASN A 106 13.19 -6.38 9.44
CA ASN A 106 12.03 -5.60 9.04
C ASN A 106 12.14 -4.21 9.69
N TYR A 107 12.35 -3.18 8.88
CA TYR A 107 12.46 -1.79 9.31
C TYR A 107 11.13 -1.06 9.14
N PHE A 108 10.70 -0.33 10.16
CA PHE A 108 9.46 0.42 10.22
C PHE A 108 9.80 1.91 10.32
N VAL A 109 9.69 2.64 9.20
CA VAL A 109 10.31 3.96 9.04
C VAL A 109 9.33 5.03 8.59
N SER A 110 9.59 6.26 8.97
CA SER A 110 8.86 7.43 8.50
C SER A 110 9.49 7.95 7.20
N LEU A 111 8.69 8.21 6.17
CA LEU A 111 9.18 8.85 4.94
C LEU A 111 9.63 10.29 5.21
N ASN A 112 8.95 11.02 6.10
CA ASN A 112 9.35 12.36 6.53
C ASN A 112 10.55 12.36 7.53
N SER A 113 11.35 11.30 7.58
CA SER A 113 12.58 11.26 8.39
C SER A 113 13.75 10.71 7.58
N PRO A 114 14.26 11.48 6.59
CA PRO A 114 15.16 10.94 5.57
C PRO A 114 16.52 10.47 6.10
N SER A 115 16.99 11.03 7.21
CA SER A 115 18.14 10.53 7.99
C SER A 115 18.03 9.05 8.34
N THR A 116 16.83 8.56 8.68
CA THR A 116 16.59 7.15 9.02
C THR A 116 16.60 6.23 7.79
N LEU A 117 16.28 6.77 6.61
CA LEU A 117 16.30 6.03 5.34
C LEU A 117 17.74 5.81 4.84
N ARG A 118 18.59 6.83 4.91
CA ARG A 118 19.93 6.83 4.27
C ARG A 118 20.87 5.71 4.73
N GLY A 119 20.72 5.21 5.96
CA GLY A 119 21.55 4.13 6.49
C GLY A 119 21.09 2.72 6.10
N LEU A 120 19.91 2.58 5.49
CA LEU A 120 19.31 1.27 5.23
C LEU A 120 19.70 0.74 3.85
N THR A 121 19.72 -0.59 3.74
CA THR A 121 19.82 -1.32 2.48
C THR A 121 18.81 -2.47 2.57
N ALA A 122 17.84 -2.48 1.66
CA ALA A 122 16.71 -3.39 1.71
C ALA A 122 16.31 -3.85 0.31
N LYS A 123 16.08 -5.15 0.16
CA LYS A 123 15.67 -5.77 -1.11
C LYS A 123 14.18 -5.53 -1.41
N ARG A 124 13.39 -5.32 -0.35
CA ARG A 124 11.93 -5.16 -0.41
C ARG A 124 11.55 -3.84 0.25
N VAL A 125 10.81 -3.00 -0.43
CA VAL A 125 10.33 -1.71 0.08
C VAL A 125 8.82 -1.65 -0.10
N PHE A 126 8.10 -1.29 0.95
CA PHE A 126 6.66 -1.13 0.96
C PHE A 126 6.31 0.23 1.56
N CYS A 127 5.67 1.10 0.81
CA CYS A 127 5.32 2.45 1.23
C CYS A 127 3.80 2.65 1.19
N ASP A 128 3.21 3.08 2.30
CA ASP A 128 1.78 3.41 2.41
C ASP A 128 1.60 4.92 2.62
N GLU A 129 0.56 5.50 2.01
CA GLU A 129 0.19 6.92 2.07
C GLU A 129 1.32 7.90 1.64
N ILE A 130 1.95 7.63 0.49
CA ILE A 130 3.06 8.46 -0.02
C ILE A 130 2.66 9.88 -0.43
N SER A 131 1.37 10.15 -0.67
CA SER A 131 0.90 11.49 -1.05
C SER A 131 1.03 12.52 0.07
N GLY A 132 1.09 12.07 1.34
CA GLY A 132 1.27 12.97 2.49
C GLY A 132 2.73 13.33 2.76
N VAL A 133 3.67 12.92 1.91
CA VAL A 133 5.11 13.12 2.10
C VAL A 133 5.54 14.46 1.52
N GLU A 134 6.34 15.19 2.28
CA GLU A 134 6.98 16.42 1.82
C GLU A 134 8.18 16.07 0.93
N THR A 135 8.12 16.41 -0.36
CA THR A 135 9.14 16.01 -1.35
C THR A 135 10.19 17.07 -1.64
N ASP A 136 9.99 18.29 -1.19
CA ASP A 136 10.79 19.49 -1.45
C ASP A 136 11.64 19.94 -0.24
N GLY A 137 11.76 19.10 0.78
CA GLY A 137 12.61 19.39 1.94
C GLY A 137 14.11 19.39 1.63
N ASP A 138 14.88 20.05 2.50
CA ASP A 138 16.34 20.24 2.38
C ASP A 138 17.14 18.93 2.30
N GLU A 139 16.57 17.85 2.83
CA GLU A 139 17.20 16.54 2.87
C GLU A 139 17.04 15.73 1.56
N GLY A 140 16.35 16.28 0.57
CA GLY A 140 16.02 15.66 -0.72
C GLY A 140 14.70 14.90 -0.71
N ASN A 141 14.26 14.47 -1.90
CA ASN A 141 12.96 13.79 -2.07
C ASN A 141 12.94 12.41 -1.37
N PRO A 142 12.10 12.20 -0.34
CA PRO A 142 12.07 10.93 0.39
C PRO A 142 11.66 9.71 -0.44
N ILE A 143 10.84 9.91 -1.48
CA ILE A 143 10.41 8.83 -2.39
C ILE A 143 11.59 8.32 -3.23
N ALA A 144 12.46 9.24 -3.67
CA ALA A 144 13.71 8.87 -4.32
C ALA A 144 14.66 8.18 -3.34
N LEU A 145 14.82 8.71 -2.13
CA LEU A 145 15.71 8.16 -1.11
C LEU A 145 15.31 6.74 -0.68
N VAL A 146 14.01 6.47 -0.52
CA VAL A 146 13.53 5.12 -0.19
C VAL A 146 13.69 4.16 -1.39
N SER A 147 13.54 4.65 -2.62
CA SER A 147 13.75 3.84 -3.82
C SER A 147 15.21 3.40 -3.98
N GLN A 148 16.15 4.28 -3.63
CA GLN A 148 17.59 3.99 -3.65
C GLN A 148 18.01 2.83 -2.73
N ARG A 149 17.19 2.48 -1.72
CA ARG A 149 17.50 1.37 -0.78
C ARG A 149 17.59 0.01 -1.46
N CYS A 150 16.95 -0.09 -2.62
CA CYS A 150 16.80 -1.30 -3.42
C CYS A 150 17.81 -1.41 -4.57
N GLU A 151 18.55 -0.35 -4.91
CA GLU A 151 19.33 -0.26 -6.16
C GLU A 151 20.35 -1.38 -6.34
N SER A 152 20.99 -1.81 -5.24
CA SER A 152 22.02 -2.85 -5.25
C SER A 152 21.50 -4.25 -5.57
N PHE A 153 20.18 -4.48 -5.56
CA PHE A 153 19.59 -5.81 -5.77
C PHE A 153 18.92 -5.90 -7.14
N ARG A 154 19.34 -6.85 -7.98
CA ARG A 154 18.76 -7.05 -9.33
C ARG A 154 17.31 -7.52 -9.33
N ASP A 155 16.89 -8.17 -8.26
CA ASP A 155 15.57 -8.74 -8.07
C ASP A 155 14.80 -8.00 -6.96
N SER A 156 15.14 -6.73 -6.68
CA SER A 156 14.44 -5.92 -5.68
C SER A 156 12.97 -5.68 -6.04
N LEU A 157 12.15 -5.31 -5.06
CA LEU A 157 10.78 -4.89 -5.30
C LEU A 157 10.45 -3.68 -4.45
N ILE A 158 9.82 -2.68 -5.07
CA ILE A 158 9.24 -1.54 -4.39
C ILE A 158 7.73 -1.55 -4.65
N MET A 159 6.90 -1.55 -3.60
CA MET A 159 5.47 -1.33 -3.71
C MET A 159 5.12 -0.01 -3.03
N MET A 160 4.46 0.89 -3.74
CA MET A 160 4.03 2.18 -3.21
C MET A 160 2.53 2.35 -3.41
N CYS A 161 1.85 2.87 -2.39
CA CYS A 161 0.42 3.14 -2.49
C CYS A 161 0.04 4.44 -1.78
N SER A 162 -1.01 5.09 -2.28
CA SER A 162 -1.59 6.26 -1.62
C SER A 162 -2.97 6.61 -2.16
N THR A 163 -3.69 7.42 -1.41
CA THR A 163 -4.81 8.21 -1.94
C THR A 163 -4.26 9.52 -2.51
N PRO A 164 -4.52 9.88 -3.77
CA PRO A 164 -4.12 11.19 -4.27
C PRO A 164 -4.85 12.27 -3.47
N LEU A 165 -4.11 13.27 -2.98
CA LEU A 165 -4.63 14.38 -2.18
C LEU A 165 -4.84 15.64 -3.02
N VAL A 166 -3.91 15.90 -3.94
CA VAL A 166 -3.95 17.03 -4.88
C VAL A 166 -3.44 16.55 -6.25
N PRO A 167 -3.77 17.27 -7.34
CA PRO A 167 -3.18 16.98 -8.65
C PRO A 167 -1.65 16.98 -8.58
N ASP A 168 -1.03 16.06 -9.32
CA ASP A 168 0.42 15.92 -9.44
C ASP A 168 1.17 15.69 -8.12
N ASP A 169 0.49 15.19 -7.09
CA ASP A 169 1.14 14.75 -5.86
C ASP A 169 2.05 13.52 -6.08
N PRO A 170 2.81 13.07 -5.07
CA PRO A 170 3.77 11.98 -5.26
C PRO A 170 3.19 10.69 -5.85
N ILE A 171 1.97 10.27 -5.48
CA ILE A 171 1.39 9.04 -6.06
C ILE A 171 0.95 9.27 -7.50
N CYS A 172 0.44 10.46 -7.84
CA CYS A 172 0.10 10.81 -9.21
C CYS A 172 1.33 10.73 -10.13
N GLN A 173 2.46 11.27 -9.67
CA GLN A 173 3.72 11.23 -10.41
C GLN A 173 4.21 9.79 -10.61
N GLU A 174 4.19 8.98 -9.55
CA GLU A 174 4.59 7.58 -9.62
C GLU A 174 3.68 6.74 -10.52
N PHE A 175 2.38 7.02 -10.50
CA PHE A 175 1.43 6.38 -11.40
C PHE A 175 1.67 6.80 -12.85
N ALA A 176 1.93 8.09 -13.12
CA ALA A 176 2.20 8.59 -14.46
C ALA A 176 3.45 7.95 -15.10
N MET A 177 4.46 7.61 -14.30
CA MET A 177 5.67 6.90 -14.75
C MET A 177 5.48 5.37 -14.91
N SER A 178 4.31 4.83 -14.56
CA SER A 178 4.00 3.41 -14.66
C SER A 178 3.29 3.04 -15.97
N ASP A 179 2.79 1.80 -16.07
CA ASP A 179 1.96 1.33 -17.17
C ASP A 179 0.49 1.79 -17.10
N GLN A 180 0.13 2.56 -16.05
CA GLN A 180 -1.16 3.24 -15.87
C GLN A 180 -2.38 2.33 -16.07
N ARG A 181 -2.33 1.12 -15.51
CA ARG A 181 -3.45 0.18 -15.56
C ARG A 181 -4.62 0.64 -14.69
N TYR A 182 -5.82 0.37 -15.19
CA TYR A 182 -7.07 0.63 -14.48
C TYR A 182 -7.84 -0.66 -14.28
N PHE A 183 -8.44 -0.84 -13.10
CA PHE A 183 -9.36 -1.94 -12.85
C PHE A 183 -10.69 -1.69 -13.57
N HIS A 184 -11.10 -2.65 -14.40
CA HIS A 184 -12.36 -2.61 -15.14
C HIS A 184 -13.38 -3.55 -14.48
N VAL A 185 -14.65 -3.14 -14.53
CA VAL A 185 -15.78 -3.95 -14.10
C VAL A 185 -16.72 -4.20 -15.28
N PRO A 186 -17.33 -5.37 -15.39
CA PRO A 186 -18.29 -5.65 -16.46
C PRO A 186 -19.56 -4.82 -16.25
N CYS A 187 -20.08 -4.25 -17.33
CA CYS A 187 -21.35 -3.55 -17.32
C CYS A 187 -22.50 -4.53 -17.00
N PRO A 188 -23.37 -4.23 -16.03
CA PRO A 188 -24.47 -5.14 -15.67
C PRO A 188 -25.53 -5.31 -16.76
N LYS A 189 -25.52 -4.46 -17.81
CA LYS A 189 -26.49 -4.52 -18.92
C LYS A 189 -25.94 -5.26 -20.15
N CYS A 190 -24.71 -4.96 -20.56
CA CYS A 190 -24.13 -5.49 -21.81
C CYS A 190 -22.90 -6.37 -21.60
N GLY A 191 -22.31 -6.40 -20.39
CA GLY A 191 -21.09 -7.16 -20.10
C GLY A 191 -19.79 -6.46 -20.47
N ASP A 192 -19.84 -5.36 -21.23
CA ASP A 192 -18.64 -4.61 -21.64
C ASP A 192 -17.82 -4.11 -20.44
N GLU A 193 -16.50 -4.17 -20.57
CA GLU A 193 -15.59 -3.67 -19.55
C GLU A 193 -15.63 -2.14 -19.48
N GLN A 194 -15.84 -1.61 -18.27
CA GLN A 194 -15.80 -0.18 -18.02
C GLN A 194 -14.99 0.12 -16.77
N ARG A 195 -14.36 1.28 -16.76
CA ARG A 195 -13.87 1.86 -15.51
C ARG A 195 -15.06 2.35 -14.69
N LEU A 196 -14.78 2.59 -13.42
CA LEU A 196 -15.56 3.54 -12.66
C LEU A 196 -14.77 4.89 -12.72
N ILE A 197 -15.34 6.03 -13.18
CA ILE A 197 -14.97 7.52 -13.02
C ILE A 197 -16.09 8.58 -12.53
N TRP A 198 -16.09 9.28 -11.39
CA TRP A 198 -17.33 9.89 -10.74
C TRP A 198 -18.47 10.52 -11.60
N GLU A 199 -18.18 11.14 -12.75
CA GLU A 199 -19.12 11.76 -13.69
C GLU A 199 -20.32 10.90 -14.10
N ASN A 200 -20.16 9.58 -14.18
CA ASN A 200 -21.32 8.80 -14.53
C ASN A 200 -22.25 8.54 -13.32
N VAL A 201 -21.85 8.62 -12.03
CA VAL A 201 -22.79 8.37 -10.90
C VAL A 201 -24.13 9.13 -11.05
N LYS A 202 -25.25 8.41 -11.24
CA LYS A 202 -26.59 9.00 -11.35
C LYS A 202 -27.40 8.73 -10.09
N PHE A 203 -27.94 9.80 -9.52
CA PHE A 203 -28.88 9.73 -8.40
C PHE A 203 -30.27 10.11 -8.93
N LYS A 204 -31.33 9.41 -8.49
CA LYS A 204 -32.66 10.04 -8.47
C LYS A 204 -33.09 10.23 -7.04
N TRP A 205 -33.43 11.47 -6.74
CA TRP A 205 -33.93 11.88 -5.45
C TRP A 205 -35.40 11.47 -5.33
N LYS A 206 -35.76 10.89 -4.18
CA LYS A 206 -37.17 10.71 -3.81
C LYS A 206 -37.48 11.66 -2.66
N VAL A 207 -38.55 12.45 -2.83
CA VAL A 207 -39.12 13.23 -1.74
C VAL A 207 -39.91 12.27 -0.85
N ILE A 208 -39.61 12.28 0.44
CA ILE A 208 -40.39 11.55 1.45
C ILE A 208 -41.32 12.58 2.09
N ASP A 209 -42.63 12.33 2.08
CA ASP A 209 -43.61 13.26 2.66
C ASP A 209 -43.40 13.41 4.18
N GLY A 210 -43.31 14.67 4.65
CA GLY A 210 -43.35 15.03 6.07
C GLY A 210 -42.03 15.22 6.81
N GLY A 211 -40.88 15.21 6.14
CA GLY A 211 -39.58 15.52 6.76
C GLY A 211 -38.60 16.20 5.80
N PRO A 212 -37.48 16.78 6.29
CA PRO A 212 -36.44 17.30 5.40
C PRO A 212 -35.95 16.16 4.53
N SER A 213 -36.22 16.27 3.23
CA SER A 213 -35.98 15.23 2.23
C SER A 213 -34.49 14.89 2.13
N VAL A 214 -34.09 13.70 2.58
CA VAL A 214 -32.82 13.09 2.16
C VAL A 214 -32.93 11.57 2.22
N SER A 215 -33.23 10.96 1.08
CA SER A 215 -32.74 9.61 0.81
C SER A 215 -32.32 9.52 -0.65
N ALA A 216 -31.03 9.30 -0.88
CA ALA A 216 -30.50 8.97 -2.18
C ALA A 216 -30.66 7.45 -2.35
N THR A 217 -31.47 7.02 -3.31
CA THR A 217 -31.37 5.65 -3.82
C THR A 217 -30.51 5.71 -5.08
N VAL A 218 -29.37 5.02 -5.07
CA VAL A 218 -28.59 4.79 -6.30
C VAL A 218 -29.48 3.97 -7.21
N LEU A 219 -30.09 4.63 -8.20
CA LEU A 219 -30.77 3.92 -9.26
C LEU A 219 -29.69 3.38 -10.16
N SER A 220 -29.75 2.06 -10.37
CA SER A 220 -29.08 1.29 -11.42
C SER A 220 -28.03 2.06 -12.21
N GLN A 221 -26.78 1.58 -12.16
CA GLN A 221 -25.58 2.14 -12.78
C GLN A 221 -25.74 2.56 -14.26
N GLU A 222 -26.51 3.61 -14.56
CA GLU A 222 -26.79 4.06 -15.91
C GLU A 222 -25.73 5.03 -16.33
N LYS A 223 -24.65 4.40 -16.82
CA LYS A 223 -23.30 4.93 -16.84
C LYS A 223 -23.01 5.32 -15.40
N ILE A 224 -22.26 4.56 -14.62
CA ILE A 224 -21.73 5.08 -13.35
C ILE A 224 -20.24 4.87 -13.35
N ASN A 225 -19.55 5.98 -13.44
CA ASN A 225 -18.14 6.05 -13.41
C ASN A 225 -17.92 6.57 -11.92
N PHE A 226 -17.02 5.99 -11.09
CA PHE A 226 -16.33 6.49 -9.86
C PHE A 226 -14.79 6.34 -9.93
N ASN A 227 -13.96 7.39 -9.87
CA ASN A 227 -12.50 7.22 -10.05
C ASN A 227 -11.91 6.37 -8.92
N PHE A 228 -11.55 5.15 -9.26
CA PHE A 228 -10.61 4.32 -8.55
C PHE A 228 -9.57 3.88 -9.57
N TRP A 229 -8.30 4.06 -9.18
CA TRP A 229 -7.13 4.17 -10.06
C TRP A 229 -7.11 5.52 -10.75
#